data_AF-A0A957L9V4-F1
#
_entry.id   AF-A0A957L9V4-F1
#
_cell.length_a   1.000
_cell.length_b   1.000
_cell.length_c   1.000
_cell.angle_alpha   90.00
_cell.angle_beta   90.00
_cell.angle_gamma   90.00
#
_symmetry.space_group_name_H-M   'P 1'
#
loop_
_entity.id
_entity.type
_entity.pdbx_description
1 polymer ?
#
loop_
_entity_poly.entity_id
_entity_poly.type
_entity_poly.pdbx_seq_one_letter_code
_entity_poly.pdbx_strand_id
1 'polypeptide(L)'
;TLSFTQTALLLLIILTMMGGFIGSLAWWFDDPASFSWDLPPLASRMLAAAGWSFAVGCWFVLERPTLARLRLLIWMLIIYLVPLTIAILFFHLGRFDWQAPITYAFFVIVLSMIGAAVWQLFYPTGIVSTKNDLPADGLLRVWLWGAAVLTAMWGVALFLTDAGPSALIWVWPGDLLTSRLIAVMLWTIATAAVFSLRSTETVPVTLDVLTVYGVGVVAANLWAFAAAKPLYVGVFALLAIGSAAFWWRGREARVLS
;
A
#
# COMPACT_ATOMS: atom_id res chain seq x y z
N THR A 1 -7.80 -5.88 30.40
CA THR A 1 -6.52 -6.38 29.83
C THR A 1 -6.77 -6.88 28.43
N LEU A 2 -5.86 -6.64 27.48
CA LEU A 2 -6.01 -7.16 26.11
C LEU A 2 -5.73 -8.67 26.08
N SER A 3 -6.48 -9.40 25.25
CA SER A 3 -6.15 -10.80 24.93
C SER A 3 -4.88 -10.90 24.09
N PHE A 4 -4.24 -12.07 24.06
CA PHE A 4 -3.06 -12.31 23.22
C PHE A 4 -3.29 -11.93 21.76
N THR A 5 -4.43 -12.32 21.17
CA THR A 5 -4.78 -12.03 19.77
C THR A 5 -4.94 -10.53 19.51
N GLN A 6 -5.52 -9.79 20.47
CA GLN A 6 -5.64 -8.33 20.40
C GLN A 6 -4.28 -7.64 20.52
N THR A 7 -3.43 -8.10 21.43
CA THR A 7 -2.06 -7.60 21.57
C THR A 7 -1.24 -7.85 20.31
N ALA A 8 -1.31 -9.05 19.74
CA ALA A 8 -0.61 -9.39 18.49
C ALA A 8 -1.07 -8.52 17.31
N LEU A 9 -2.38 -8.28 17.18
CA LEU A 9 -2.92 -7.39 16.15
C LEU A 9 -2.46 -5.94 16.36
N LEU A 10 -2.53 -5.44 17.59
CA LEU A 10 -2.09 -4.09 17.92
C LEU A 10 -0.60 -3.90 17.60
N LEU A 11 0.23 -4.87 17.98
CA LEU A 11 1.66 -4.86 17.65
C LEU A 11 1.91 -4.88 16.14
N LEU A 12 1.19 -5.73 15.38
CA LEU A 12 1.30 -5.75 13.92
C LEU A 12 0.99 -4.38 13.31
N ILE A 13 -0.08 -3.72 13.76
CA ILE A 13 -0.50 -2.41 13.26
C ILE A 13 0.52 -1.33 13.63
N ILE A 14 0.97 -1.28 14.88
CA ILE A 14 1.96 -0.30 15.35
C ILE A 14 3.28 -0.48 14.60
N LEU A 15 3.77 -1.72 14.46
CA LEU A 15 5.03 -1.98 13.75
C LEU A 15 4.92 -1.64 12.26
N THR A 16 3.79 -1.95 11.62
CA THR A 16 3.53 -1.53 10.23
C THR A 16 3.53 -0.01 10.12
N MET A 17 2.86 0.68 11.04
CA MET A 17 2.82 2.15 11.09
C MET A 17 4.20 2.76 11.29
N MET A 18 4.98 2.23 12.23
CA MET A 18 6.35 2.69 12.50
C MET A 18 7.28 2.43 11.32
N GLY A 19 7.21 1.26 10.68
CA GLY A 19 7.95 0.98 9.45
C GLY A 19 7.58 1.95 8.33
N GLY A 20 6.28 2.25 8.20
CA GLY A 20 5.78 3.21 7.22
C GLY A 20 6.16 4.67 7.51
N PHE A 21 6.25 5.11 8.76
CA PHE A 21 6.68 6.48 9.07
C PHE A 21 8.20 6.63 9.11
N ILE A 22 8.89 5.74 9.82
CA ILE A 22 10.33 5.87 10.09
C ILE A 22 11.12 5.29 8.92
N GLY A 23 10.82 4.07 8.49
CA GLY A 23 11.54 3.40 7.39
C GLY A 23 11.41 4.15 6.07
N SER A 24 10.23 4.70 5.79
CA SER A 24 9.99 5.45 4.54
C SER A 24 10.80 6.75 4.44
N LEU A 25 11.25 7.34 5.56
CA LEU A 25 12.17 8.49 5.50
C LEU A 25 13.53 8.07 4.95
N ALA A 26 14.09 6.96 5.43
CA ALA A 26 15.35 6.42 4.91
C ALA A 26 15.25 6.07 3.42
N TRP A 27 14.13 5.46 3.01
CA TRP A 27 13.86 5.14 1.61
C TRP A 27 13.73 6.39 0.74
N TRP A 28 13.11 7.47 1.24
CA TRP A 28 12.96 8.71 0.48
C TRP A 28 14.30 9.38 0.14
N PHE A 29 15.27 9.27 1.06
CA PHE A 29 16.61 9.83 0.92
C PHE A 29 17.64 8.83 0.37
N ASP A 30 17.19 7.68 -0.13
CA ASP A 30 18.03 6.64 -0.73
C ASP A 30 19.18 6.15 0.20
N ASP A 31 18.91 5.99 1.50
CA ASP A 31 19.91 5.49 2.44
C ASP A 31 20.36 4.07 2.03
N PRO A 32 21.66 3.84 1.74
CA PRO A 32 22.15 2.54 1.28
C PRO A 32 22.00 1.42 2.32
N ALA A 33 21.86 1.74 3.61
CA ALA A 33 21.62 0.73 4.65
C ALA A 33 20.15 0.29 4.73
N SER A 34 19.25 0.92 3.97
CA SER A 34 17.80 0.69 4.07
C SER A 34 17.29 -0.49 3.22
N PHE A 35 18.08 -0.96 2.25
CA PHE A 35 17.77 -2.11 1.39
C PHE A 35 18.91 -3.12 1.37
N SER A 36 18.56 -4.39 1.20
CA SER A 36 19.50 -5.52 1.04
C SER A 36 19.92 -5.76 -0.41
N TRP A 37 19.46 -4.93 -1.33
CA TRP A 37 19.78 -4.97 -2.76
C TRP A 37 19.76 -3.54 -3.31
N ASP A 38 20.41 -3.33 -4.45
CA ASP A 38 20.39 -2.05 -5.13
C ASP A 38 19.00 -1.73 -5.69
N LEU A 39 18.42 -0.62 -5.22
CA LEU A 39 17.11 -0.14 -5.66
C LEU A 39 17.27 1.21 -6.39
N PRO A 40 16.70 1.38 -7.60
CA PRO A 40 16.74 2.67 -8.28
C PRO A 40 16.14 3.79 -7.42
N PRO A 41 16.73 5.00 -7.38
CA PRO A 41 16.28 6.09 -6.51
C PRO A 41 14.79 6.44 -6.62
N LEU A 42 14.24 6.42 -7.85
CA LEU A 42 12.81 6.67 -8.07
C LEU A 42 11.94 5.57 -7.43
N ALA A 43 12.36 4.31 -7.53
CA ALA A 43 11.64 3.19 -6.92
C ALA A 43 11.67 3.28 -5.39
N SER A 44 12.81 3.66 -4.81
CA SER A 44 12.96 3.87 -3.37
C SER A 44 11.96 4.90 -2.83
N ARG A 45 11.85 6.06 -3.50
CA ARG A 45 10.87 7.11 -3.14
C ARG A 45 9.41 6.66 -3.35
N MET A 46 9.14 5.86 -4.37
CA MET A 46 7.80 5.29 -4.55
C MET A 46 7.46 4.25 -3.49
N LEU A 47 8.45 3.51 -2.98
CA LEU A 47 8.29 2.61 -1.85
C LEU A 47 8.07 3.39 -0.54
N ALA A 48 8.76 4.52 -0.37
CA ALA A 48 8.48 5.46 0.72
C ALA A 48 7.04 5.98 0.68
N ALA A 49 6.54 6.36 -0.51
CA ALA A 49 5.13 6.74 -0.68
C ALA A 49 4.18 5.60 -0.29
N ALA A 50 4.50 4.35 -0.64
CA ALA A 50 3.73 3.19 -0.21
C ALA A 50 3.75 3.03 1.31
N GLY A 51 4.91 3.14 1.95
CA GLY A 51 5.05 3.05 3.40
C GLY A 51 4.29 4.15 4.15
N TRP A 52 4.33 5.40 3.68
CA TRP A 52 3.48 6.48 4.23
C TRP A 52 1.99 6.18 4.10
N SER A 53 1.58 5.56 3.00
CA SER A 53 0.19 5.18 2.78
C SER A 53 -0.26 4.10 3.77
N PHE A 54 0.59 3.09 4.02
CA PHE A 54 0.36 2.12 5.09
C PHE A 54 0.32 2.77 6.47
N ALA A 55 1.22 3.71 6.76
CA ALA A 55 1.26 4.40 8.03
C ALA A 55 -0.03 5.19 8.30
N VAL A 56 -0.53 5.92 7.31
CA VAL A 56 -1.82 6.64 7.39
C VAL A 56 -2.98 5.67 7.54
N GLY A 57 -2.99 4.57 6.78
CA GLY A 57 -3.99 3.51 6.93
C GLY A 57 -4.02 2.93 8.35
N CYS A 58 -2.86 2.58 8.90
CA CYS A 58 -2.71 2.11 10.28
C CYS A 58 -3.18 3.15 11.30
N TRP A 59 -2.82 4.42 11.12
CA TRP A 59 -3.25 5.50 12.00
C TRP A 59 -4.78 5.58 12.11
N PHE A 60 -5.49 5.59 10.97
CA PHE A 60 -6.96 5.63 10.97
C PHE A 60 -7.62 4.38 11.55
N VAL A 61 -6.98 3.23 11.42
CA VAL A 61 -7.42 1.98 12.05
C VAL A 61 -7.25 2.06 13.56
N LEU A 62 -6.14 2.62 14.06
CA LEU A 62 -5.90 2.80 15.49
C LEU A 62 -6.84 3.84 16.11
N GLU A 63 -7.13 4.93 15.39
CA GLU A 63 -8.06 5.97 15.86
C GLU A 63 -9.48 5.42 16.02
N ARG A 64 -9.93 4.58 15.07
CA ARG A 64 -11.26 3.94 15.11
C ARG A 64 -11.16 2.48 14.67
N PRO A 65 -10.92 1.55 15.61
CA PRO A 65 -10.64 0.15 15.27
C PRO A 65 -11.93 -0.62 14.99
N THR A 66 -12.63 -0.35 13.89
CA THR A 66 -13.77 -1.18 13.47
C THR A 66 -13.29 -2.46 12.79
N LEU A 67 -14.09 -3.53 12.87
CA LEU A 67 -13.74 -4.81 12.22
C LEU A 67 -13.50 -4.65 10.71
N ALA A 68 -14.26 -3.77 10.05
CA ALA A 68 -14.13 -3.51 8.62
C ALA A 68 -12.77 -2.86 8.28
N ARG A 69 -12.36 -1.83 9.04
CA ARG A 69 -11.07 -1.14 8.86
C ARG A 69 -9.88 -2.05 9.16
N LEU A 70 -9.98 -2.87 10.20
CA LEU A 70 -8.95 -3.86 10.53
C LEU A 70 -8.81 -4.89 9.41
N ARG A 71 -9.94 -5.44 8.91
CA ARG A 71 -9.91 -6.40 7.79
C ARG A 71 -9.35 -5.78 6.52
N LEU A 72 -9.72 -4.54 6.19
CA LEU A 72 -9.14 -3.80 5.07
C LEU A 72 -7.61 -3.78 5.19
N LEU A 73 -7.08 -3.35 6.34
CA LEU A 73 -5.63 -3.26 6.56
C LEU A 73 -4.93 -4.61 6.46
N ILE A 74 -5.52 -5.66 7.04
CA ILE A 74 -4.97 -7.02 6.97
C ILE A 74 -4.93 -7.52 5.52
N TRP A 75 -6.00 -7.28 4.73
CA TRP A 75 -6.00 -7.60 3.30
C TRP A 75 -4.95 -6.80 2.52
N MET A 76 -4.80 -5.51 2.81
CA MET A 76 -3.76 -4.68 2.20
C MET A 76 -2.36 -5.24 2.47
N LEU A 77 -2.07 -5.63 3.71
CA LEU A 77 -0.79 -6.24 4.10
C LEU A 77 -0.54 -7.56 3.39
N ILE A 78 -1.53 -8.45 3.34
CA ILE A 78 -1.40 -9.75 2.68
C ILE A 78 -1.12 -9.60 1.19
N ILE A 79 -1.89 -8.74 0.51
CA ILE A 79 -1.76 -8.52 -0.94
C ILE A 79 -0.43 -7.83 -1.26
N TYR A 80 0.07 -6.97 -0.38
CA TYR A 80 1.37 -6.35 -0.55
C TYR A 80 2.52 -7.34 -0.36
N LEU A 81 2.49 -8.11 0.74
CA LEU A 81 3.62 -8.91 1.17
C LEU A 81 3.67 -10.28 0.47
N VAL A 82 2.56 -11.02 0.40
CA VAL A 82 2.59 -12.43 -0.02
C VAL A 82 3.07 -12.61 -1.47
N PRO A 83 2.49 -11.93 -2.49
CA PRO A 83 2.93 -12.13 -3.87
C PRO A 83 4.38 -11.73 -4.08
N LEU A 84 4.83 -10.66 -3.40
CA LEU A 84 6.21 -10.20 -3.45
C LEU A 84 7.16 -11.19 -2.79
N THR A 85 6.84 -11.70 -1.60
CA THR A 85 7.66 -12.71 -0.91
C THR A 85 7.78 -13.97 -1.75
N ILE A 86 6.69 -14.45 -2.35
CA ILE A 86 6.73 -15.58 -3.29
C ILE A 86 7.67 -15.24 -4.45
N ALA A 87 7.51 -14.09 -5.09
CA ALA A 87 8.37 -13.71 -6.20
C ALA A 87 9.86 -13.63 -5.80
N ILE A 88 10.16 -13.13 -4.60
CA ILE A 88 11.52 -13.04 -4.07
C ILE A 88 12.10 -14.43 -3.85
N LEU A 89 11.39 -15.29 -3.12
CA LEU A 89 11.87 -16.63 -2.75
C LEU A 89 12.11 -17.52 -3.98
N PHE A 90 11.28 -17.41 -5.01
CA PHE A 90 11.38 -18.26 -6.20
C PHE A 90 12.25 -17.70 -7.31
N PHE A 91 12.37 -16.36 -7.45
CA PHE A 91 12.99 -15.75 -8.63
C PHE A 91 14.07 -14.71 -8.34
N HIS A 92 14.19 -14.19 -7.11
CA HIS A 92 15.07 -13.04 -6.83
C HIS A 92 15.99 -13.19 -5.62
N LEU A 93 16.10 -14.37 -5.00
CA LEU A 93 17.03 -14.58 -3.87
C LEU A 93 18.48 -14.20 -4.21
N GLY A 94 18.90 -14.36 -5.46
CA GLY A 94 20.25 -13.99 -5.93
C GLY A 94 20.54 -12.48 -5.95
N ARG A 95 19.52 -11.62 -5.76
CA ARG A 95 19.70 -10.16 -5.67
C ARG A 95 20.12 -9.69 -4.28
N PHE A 96 19.87 -10.49 -3.25
CA PHE A 96 20.06 -10.09 -1.86
C PHE A 96 21.51 -10.29 -1.43
N ASP A 97 22.06 -9.31 -0.73
CA ASP A 97 23.37 -9.44 -0.08
C ASP A 97 23.26 -10.20 1.26
N TRP A 98 23.66 -11.47 1.25
CA TRP A 98 23.63 -12.33 2.43
C TRP A 98 24.70 -12.01 3.48
N GLN A 99 25.64 -11.10 3.19
CA GLN A 99 26.60 -10.59 4.17
C GLN A 99 26.01 -9.42 4.98
N ALA A 100 25.00 -8.74 4.44
CA ALA A 100 24.35 -7.61 5.09
C ALA A 100 23.30 -8.09 6.14
N PRO A 101 23.36 -7.64 7.40
CA PRO A 101 22.37 -8.02 8.43
C PRO A 101 20.92 -7.64 8.07
N ILE A 102 20.75 -6.56 7.29
CA ILE A 102 19.45 -6.06 6.81
C ILE A 102 18.67 -7.12 6.00
N THR A 103 19.36 -8.03 5.31
CA THR A 103 18.75 -9.13 4.56
C THR A 103 17.98 -10.08 5.46
N TYR A 104 18.59 -10.51 6.56
CA TYR A 104 17.95 -11.41 7.51
C TYR A 104 16.81 -10.71 8.25
N ALA A 105 17.02 -9.45 8.65
CA ALA A 105 15.98 -8.64 9.29
C ALA A 105 14.75 -8.48 8.39
N PHE A 106 14.95 -8.20 7.09
CA PHE A 106 13.89 -8.12 6.09
C PHE A 106 13.05 -9.40 6.06
N PHE A 107 13.66 -10.58 5.89
CA PHE A 107 12.90 -11.83 5.80
C PHE A 107 12.19 -12.17 7.12
N VAL A 108 12.85 -12.02 8.26
CA VAL A 108 12.24 -12.28 9.57
C VAL A 108 11.02 -11.40 9.79
N ILE A 109 11.13 -10.09 9.51
CA ILE A 109 10.03 -9.14 9.67
C ILE A 109 8.89 -9.49 8.70
N VAL A 110 9.18 -9.63 7.41
CA VAL A 110 8.17 -9.88 6.38
C VAL A 110 7.43 -11.19 6.62
N LEU A 111 8.14 -12.29 6.90
CA LEU A 111 7.52 -13.59 7.15
C LEU A 111 6.69 -13.58 8.45
N SER A 112 7.15 -12.89 9.49
CA SER A 112 6.39 -12.75 10.74
C SER A 112 5.13 -11.90 10.54
N MET A 113 5.22 -10.82 9.75
CA MET A 113 4.07 -9.99 9.40
C MET A 113 3.04 -10.75 8.56
N ILE A 114 3.49 -11.56 7.58
CA ILE A 114 2.61 -12.45 6.81
C ILE A 114 1.92 -13.44 7.75
N GLY A 115 2.69 -14.14 8.60
CA GLY A 115 2.14 -15.11 9.55
C GLY A 115 1.10 -14.48 10.48
N ALA A 116 1.40 -13.30 11.03
CA ALA A 116 0.48 -12.56 11.88
C ALA A 116 -0.76 -12.08 11.12
N ALA A 117 -0.62 -11.55 9.90
CA ALA A 117 -1.74 -11.09 9.10
C ALA A 117 -2.68 -12.24 8.70
N VAL A 118 -2.11 -13.37 8.27
CA VAL A 118 -2.86 -14.59 7.94
C VAL A 118 -3.57 -15.14 9.18
N TRP A 119 -2.90 -15.19 10.34
CA TRP A 119 -3.51 -15.60 11.60
C TRP A 119 -4.76 -14.78 11.92
N GLN A 120 -4.71 -13.45 11.72
CA GLN A 120 -5.83 -12.55 12.00
C GLN A 120 -7.02 -12.73 11.03
N LEU A 121 -6.82 -13.34 9.86
CA LEU A 121 -7.94 -13.74 9.00
C LEU A 121 -8.74 -14.91 9.59
N PHE A 122 -8.06 -15.87 10.22
CA PHE A 122 -8.68 -17.06 10.80
C PHE A 122 -9.20 -16.83 12.22
N TYR A 123 -8.55 -15.96 12.98
CA TYR A 123 -8.90 -15.64 14.37
C TYR A 123 -9.20 -14.16 14.52
N PRO A 124 -10.30 -13.66 13.90
CA PRO A 124 -10.63 -12.25 13.94
C PRO A 124 -10.88 -11.82 15.38
N THR A 125 -10.21 -10.74 15.78
CA THR A 125 -10.46 -10.13 17.09
C THR A 125 -11.87 -9.55 17.13
N GLY A 126 -12.63 -9.92 18.15
CA GLY A 126 -13.97 -9.37 18.40
C GLY A 126 -13.85 -7.89 18.78
N ILE A 127 -13.93 -7.01 17.79
CA ILE A 127 -13.91 -5.56 17.97
C ILE A 127 -15.20 -4.97 17.40
N VAL A 128 -15.58 -3.78 17.92
CA VAL A 128 -16.80 -3.02 17.64
C VAL A 128 -17.31 -3.22 16.21
N SER A 129 -18.43 -3.94 16.11
CA SER A 129 -19.21 -4.02 14.89
C SER A 129 -20.02 -2.74 14.75
N THR A 130 -19.86 -2.05 13.63
CA THR A 130 -20.72 -0.93 13.27
C THR A 130 -22.06 -1.47 12.80
N LYS A 131 -23.10 -1.25 13.62
CA LYS A 131 -24.49 -1.44 13.18
C LYS A 131 -24.78 -0.33 12.15
N ASN A 132 -25.24 -0.71 10.95
CA ASN A 132 -25.63 0.18 9.84
C ASN A 132 -24.52 0.65 8.89
N ASP A 133 -23.47 -0.14 8.66
CA ASP A 133 -22.56 0.13 7.55
C ASP A 133 -23.26 -0.09 6.19
N LEU A 134 -23.12 0.87 5.29
CA LEU A 134 -23.74 0.89 3.97
C LEU A 134 -22.69 0.77 2.85
N PRO A 135 -23.08 0.38 1.63
CA PRO A 135 -22.17 0.43 0.49
C PRO A 135 -21.85 1.87 0.08
N ALA A 136 -20.76 2.05 -0.67
CA ALA A 136 -20.38 3.35 -1.21
C ALA A 136 -21.46 3.94 -2.14
N ASP A 137 -21.61 5.26 -2.13
CA ASP A 137 -22.56 5.98 -3.00
C ASP A 137 -22.25 5.78 -4.50
N GLY A 138 -23.21 6.05 -5.38
CA GLY A 138 -23.07 5.72 -6.81
C GLY A 138 -21.83 6.31 -7.49
N LEU A 139 -21.52 7.59 -7.26
CA LEU A 139 -20.41 8.26 -7.93
C LEU A 139 -19.06 7.83 -7.33
N LEU A 140 -18.96 7.75 -6.00
CA LEU A 140 -17.80 7.23 -5.31
C LEU A 140 -17.55 5.76 -5.68
N ARG A 141 -18.61 4.97 -5.84
CA ARG A 141 -18.51 3.57 -6.27
C ARG A 141 -17.91 3.47 -7.66
N VAL A 142 -18.29 4.34 -8.60
CA VAL A 142 -17.67 4.43 -9.93
C VAL A 142 -16.19 4.81 -9.82
N TRP A 143 -15.86 5.80 -8.97
CA TRP A 143 -14.48 6.20 -8.72
C TRP A 143 -13.61 5.05 -8.19
N LEU A 144 -14.07 4.37 -7.14
CA LEU A 144 -13.38 3.23 -6.54
C LEU A 144 -13.25 2.06 -7.52
N TRP A 145 -14.29 1.77 -8.32
CA TRP A 145 -14.21 0.76 -9.37
C TRP A 145 -13.18 1.11 -10.44
N GLY A 146 -13.18 2.37 -10.90
CA GLY A 146 -12.21 2.87 -11.88
C GLY A 146 -10.79 2.77 -11.36
N ALA A 147 -10.54 3.22 -10.13
CA ALA A 147 -9.26 3.08 -9.46
C ALA A 147 -8.84 1.61 -9.37
N ALA A 148 -9.74 0.71 -8.93
CA ALA A 148 -9.46 -0.70 -8.79
C ALA A 148 -9.09 -1.39 -10.10
N VAL A 149 -9.85 -1.18 -11.16
CA VAL A 149 -9.59 -1.80 -12.48
C VAL A 149 -8.26 -1.29 -13.04
N LEU A 150 -8.05 0.02 -13.00
CA LEU A 150 -6.84 0.63 -13.53
C LEU A 150 -5.59 0.09 -12.82
N THR A 151 -5.58 0.11 -11.50
CA THR A 151 -4.41 -0.35 -10.73
C THR A 151 -4.26 -1.87 -10.76
N ALA A 152 -5.34 -2.65 -10.78
CA ALA A 152 -5.26 -4.10 -10.93
C ALA A 152 -4.63 -4.50 -12.26
N MET A 153 -5.14 -3.96 -13.37
CA MET A 153 -4.64 -4.27 -14.73
C MET A 153 -3.19 -3.83 -14.89
N TRP A 154 -2.85 -2.62 -14.41
CA TRP A 154 -1.48 -2.12 -14.49
C TRP A 154 -0.54 -2.93 -13.59
N GLY A 155 -0.97 -3.29 -12.38
CA GLY A 155 -0.21 -4.16 -11.49
C GLY A 155 0.05 -5.53 -12.12
N VAL A 156 -0.95 -6.14 -12.77
CA VAL A 156 -0.75 -7.42 -13.49
C VAL A 156 0.31 -7.29 -14.57
N ALA A 157 0.26 -6.21 -15.35
CA ALA A 157 1.22 -5.96 -16.41
C ALA A 157 2.66 -5.85 -15.86
N LEU A 158 2.86 -5.05 -14.81
CA LEU A 158 4.16 -4.85 -14.15
C LEU A 158 4.68 -6.09 -13.41
N PHE A 159 3.78 -6.95 -12.91
CA PHE A 159 4.18 -8.15 -12.19
C PHE A 159 4.74 -9.24 -13.12
N LEU A 160 4.15 -9.33 -14.32
CA LEU A 160 4.48 -10.34 -15.31
C LEU A 160 5.75 -10.02 -16.09
N THR A 161 6.03 -8.75 -16.37
CA THR A 161 7.18 -8.36 -17.20
C THR A 161 7.75 -7.00 -16.82
N ASP A 162 9.06 -6.83 -17.02
CA ASP A 162 9.76 -5.55 -16.99
C ASP A 162 9.98 -4.97 -18.40
N ALA A 163 9.66 -5.72 -19.45
CA ALA A 163 9.73 -5.28 -20.83
C ALA A 163 8.39 -4.68 -21.29
N GLY A 164 8.16 -3.41 -20.93
CA GLY A 164 6.98 -2.67 -21.32
C GLY A 164 6.96 -2.20 -22.78
N PRO A 165 5.77 -2.01 -23.38
CA PRO A 165 5.65 -1.50 -24.74
C PRO A 165 6.00 -0.01 -24.87
N SER A 166 6.14 0.72 -23.76
CA SER A 166 6.46 2.15 -23.76
C SER A 166 7.15 2.59 -22.47
N ALA A 167 8.23 3.36 -22.63
CA ALA A 167 8.97 3.99 -21.55
C ALA A 167 8.18 5.12 -20.83
N LEU A 168 6.99 5.49 -21.32
CA LEU A 168 6.08 6.44 -20.69
C LEU A 168 5.28 5.81 -19.54
N ILE A 169 5.08 4.49 -19.60
CA ILE A 169 4.26 3.72 -18.65
C ILE A 169 5.13 2.77 -17.83
N TRP A 170 6.15 2.18 -18.46
CA TRP A 170 7.10 1.30 -17.80
C TRP A 170 8.24 2.11 -17.19
N VAL A 171 8.34 2.06 -15.86
CA VAL A 171 9.26 2.90 -15.10
C VAL A 171 10.64 2.25 -14.97
N TRP A 172 10.75 0.91 -14.97
CA TRP A 172 12.01 0.18 -14.75
C TRP A 172 12.24 -0.96 -15.76
N PRO A 173 12.54 -0.63 -17.03
CA PRO A 173 12.90 -1.65 -18.00
C PRO A 173 14.16 -2.41 -17.56
N GLY A 174 14.09 -3.74 -17.58
CA GLY A 174 15.19 -4.63 -17.17
C GLY A 174 15.34 -4.85 -15.67
N ASP A 175 14.42 -4.32 -14.85
CA ASP A 175 14.37 -4.59 -13.42
C ASP A 175 13.02 -5.17 -12.99
N LEU A 176 12.91 -6.50 -13.13
CA LEU A 176 11.71 -7.24 -12.77
C LEU A 176 11.36 -7.22 -11.29
N LEU A 177 12.35 -7.24 -10.37
CA LEU A 177 12.07 -7.17 -8.94
C LEU A 177 11.43 -5.82 -8.58
N THR A 178 11.99 -4.73 -9.09
CA THR A 178 11.45 -3.38 -8.89
C THR A 178 10.07 -3.22 -9.52
N SER A 179 9.85 -3.77 -10.72
CA SER A 179 8.53 -3.78 -11.37
C SER A 179 7.49 -4.52 -10.52
N ARG A 180 7.86 -5.68 -9.95
CA ARG A 180 7.00 -6.47 -9.05
C ARG A 180 6.70 -5.79 -7.73
N LEU A 181 7.67 -5.06 -7.15
CA LEU A 181 7.46 -4.25 -5.94
C LEU A 181 6.33 -3.23 -6.12
N ILE A 182 6.29 -2.61 -7.29
CA ILE A 182 5.30 -1.58 -7.58
C ILE A 182 3.97 -2.20 -8.02
N ALA A 183 4.03 -3.32 -8.73
CA ALA A 183 2.85 -4.12 -9.04
C ALA A 183 2.07 -4.52 -7.78
N VAL A 184 2.74 -5.01 -6.73
CA VAL A 184 2.04 -5.41 -5.50
C VAL A 184 1.42 -4.21 -4.78
N MET A 185 2.04 -3.02 -4.83
CA MET A 185 1.42 -1.80 -4.31
C MET A 185 0.15 -1.43 -5.08
N LEU A 186 0.18 -1.54 -6.41
CA LEU A 186 -1.00 -1.30 -7.24
C LEU A 186 -2.14 -2.29 -6.93
N TRP A 187 -1.80 -3.56 -6.71
CA TRP A 187 -2.77 -4.56 -6.25
C TRP A 187 -3.31 -4.24 -4.86
N THR A 188 -2.48 -3.76 -3.92
CA THR A 188 -2.93 -3.31 -2.60
C THR A 188 -3.96 -2.18 -2.71
N ILE A 189 -3.72 -1.20 -3.59
CA ILE A 189 -4.68 -0.12 -3.88
C ILE A 189 -5.97 -0.67 -4.49
N ALA A 190 -5.86 -1.59 -5.45
CA ALA A 190 -7.02 -2.22 -6.06
C ALA A 190 -7.86 -2.97 -5.02
N THR A 191 -7.21 -3.76 -4.16
CA THR A 191 -7.86 -4.47 -3.06
C THR A 191 -8.54 -3.50 -2.10
N ALA A 192 -7.87 -2.41 -1.71
CA ALA A 192 -8.46 -1.42 -0.83
C ALA A 192 -9.70 -0.78 -1.45
N ALA A 193 -9.62 -0.39 -2.73
CA ALA A 193 -10.73 0.18 -3.47
C ALA A 193 -11.93 -0.79 -3.59
N VAL A 194 -11.68 -2.05 -3.97
CA VAL A 194 -12.73 -3.09 -4.07
C VAL A 194 -13.36 -3.38 -2.71
N PHE A 195 -12.56 -3.48 -1.66
CA PHE A 195 -13.04 -3.72 -0.30
C PHE A 195 -13.99 -2.60 0.14
N SER A 196 -13.62 -1.35 -0.14
CA SER A 196 -14.38 -0.15 0.23
C SER A 196 -15.64 0.09 -0.59
N LEU A 197 -15.86 -0.64 -1.70
CA LEU A 197 -17.15 -0.62 -2.41
C LEU A 197 -18.31 -1.07 -1.53
N ARG A 198 -18.04 -1.91 -0.53
CA ARG A 198 -19.06 -2.57 0.30
C ARG A 198 -19.25 -1.93 1.67
N SER A 199 -18.44 -0.92 2.03
CA SER A 199 -18.37 -0.42 3.40
C SER A 199 -17.97 1.06 3.45
N THR A 200 -18.91 1.92 3.80
CA THR A 200 -18.69 3.34 4.11
C THR A 200 -17.69 3.55 5.24
N GLU A 201 -17.55 2.59 6.16
CA GLU A 201 -16.54 2.64 7.22
C GLU A 201 -15.10 2.61 6.73
N THR A 202 -14.86 1.95 5.59
CA THR A 202 -13.52 1.75 5.02
C THR A 202 -13.17 2.77 3.95
N VAL A 203 -14.17 3.41 3.35
CA VAL A 203 -14.02 4.47 2.34
C VAL A 203 -13.01 5.56 2.75
N PRO A 204 -13.11 6.20 3.94
CA PRO A 204 -12.17 7.27 4.30
C PRO A 204 -10.72 6.79 4.32
N VAL A 205 -10.48 5.62 4.91
CA VAL A 205 -9.16 5.01 4.99
C VAL A 205 -8.60 4.75 3.59
N THR A 206 -9.41 4.19 2.70
CA THR A 206 -9.00 3.96 1.30
C THR A 206 -8.71 5.27 0.58
N LEU A 207 -9.60 6.27 0.65
CA LEU A 207 -9.38 7.54 -0.04
C LEU A 207 -8.11 8.25 0.45
N ASP A 208 -7.79 8.18 1.76
CA ASP A 208 -6.56 8.72 2.31
C ASP A 208 -5.32 7.94 1.83
N VAL A 209 -5.37 6.61 1.82
CA VAL A 209 -4.30 5.75 1.26
C VAL A 209 -4.04 6.09 -0.21
N LEU A 210 -5.08 6.22 -1.03
CA LEU A 210 -4.98 6.59 -2.44
C LEU A 210 -4.39 8.00 -2.60
N THR A 211 -4.82 8.94 -1.77
CA THR A 211 -4.34 10.33 -1.77
C THR A 211 -2.86 10.41 -1.42
N VAL A 212 -2.45 9.81 -0.31
CA VAL A 212 -1.07 9.82 0.18
C VAL A 212 -0.15 9.14 -0.82
N TYR A 213 -0.56 7.98 -1.36
CA TYR A 213 0.25 7.30 -2.37
C TYR A 213 0.40 8.14 -3.63
N GLY A 214 -0.70 8.68 -4.16
CA GLY A 214 -0.68 9.47 -5.37
C GLY A 214 0.18 10.74 -5.23
N VAL A 215 0.04 11.46 -4.11
CA VAL A 215 0.90 12.61 -3.79
C VAL A 215 2.37 12.19 -3.70
N GLY A 216 2.67 11.11 -2.99
CA GLY A 216 4.03 10.61 -2.83
C GLY A 216 4.67 10.20 -4.16
N VAL A 217 3.93 9.54 -5.06
CA VAL A 217 4.40 9.18 -6.40
C VAL A 217 4.66 10.41 -7.26
N VAL A 218 3.78 11.42 -7.21
CA VAL A 218 3.99 12.70 -7.92
C VAL A 218 5.25 13.37 -7.39
N ALA A 219 5.39 13.51 -6.07
CA ALA A 219 6.56 14.11 -5.44
C ALA A 219 7.86 13.35 -5.76
N ALA A 220 7.83 12.01 -5.78
CA ALA A 220 8.97 11.17 -6.15
C ALA A 220 9.45 11.43 -7.58
N ASN A 221 8.50 11.55 -8.52
CA ASN A 221 8.81 11.86 -9.92
C ASN A 221 9.29 13.31 -10.11
N LEU A 222 8.72 14.27 -9.38
CA LEU A 222 9.18 15.67 -9.44
C LEU A 222 10.59 15.81 -8.86
N TRP A 223 10.90 15.07 -7.79
CA TRP A 223 12.26 15.01 -7.23
C TRP A 223 13.25 14.43 -8.23
N ALA A 224 12.86 13.36 -8.91
CA ALA A 224 13.65 12.71 -9.95
C ALA A 224 13.27 13.19 -11.35
N PHE A 225 13.17 14.52 -11.58
CA PHE A 225 12.59 15.11 -12.80
C PHE A 225 13.14 14.52 -14.11
N ALA A 226 14.44 14.23 -14.18
CA ALA A 226 15.07 13.62 -15.36
C ALA A 226 14.59 12.18 -15.66
N ALA A 227 14.13 11.46 -14.63
CA ALA A 227 13.55 10.12 -14.73
C ALA A 227 12.02 10.13 -14.66
N ALA A 228 11.39 11.31 -14.56
CA ALA A 228 9.96 11.45 -14.39
C ALA A 228 9.20 10.80 -15.56
N LYS A 229 8.10 10.13 -15.22
CA LYS A 229 7.22 9.49 -16.20
C LYS A 229 5.91 10.27 -16.27
N PRO A 230 5.71 11.14 -17.28
CA PRO A 230 4.58 12.08 -17.30
C PRO A 230 3.21 11.42 -17.18
N LEU A 231 3.02 10.26 -17.82
CA LEU A 231 1.76 9.53 -17.72
C LEU A 231 1.55 8.94 -16.33
N TYR A 232 2.62 8.43 -15.71
CA TYR A 232 2.61 7.96 -14.32
C TYR A 232 2.20 9.10 -13.38
N VAL A 233 2.87 10.26 -13.48
CA VAL A 233 2.54 11.46 -12.72
C VAL A 233 1.09 11.88 -12.92
N GLY A 234 0.61 11.92 -14.17
CA GLY A 234 -0.77 12.30 -14.49
C GLY A 234 -1.81 11.37 -13.86
N VAL A 235 -1.63 10.05 -13.99
CA VAL A 235 -2.57 9.07 -13.40
C VAL A 235 -2.60 9.17 -11.87
N PHE A 236 -1.43 9.26 -11.22
CA PHE A 236 -1.37 9.33 -9.76
C PHE A 236 -1.78 10.70 -9.20
N ALA A 237 -1.57 11.79 -9.94
CA ALA A 237 -2.13 13.09 -9.61
C ALA A 237 -3.66 13.07 -9.67
N LEU A 238 -4.25 12.48 -10.72
CA LEU A 238 -5.70 12.31 -10.82
C LEU A 238 -6.23 11.44 -9.69
N LEU A 239 -5.56 10.31 -9.39
CA LEU A 239 -5.94 9.43 -8.28
C LEU A 239 -5.91 10.16 -6.94
N ALA A 240 -4.88 10.99 -6.71
CA ALA A 240 -4.76 11.77 -5.49
C ALA A 240 -5.84 12.85 -5.37
N ILE A 241 -5.97 13.70 -6.39
CA ILE A 241 -6.91 14.83 -6.39
C ILE A 241 -8.34 14.33 -6.33
N GLY A 242 -8.69 13.32 -7.13
CA GLY A 242 -10.03 12.73 -7.13
C GLY A 242 -10.37 12.11 -5.77
N SER A 243 -9.44 11.37 -5.17
CA SER A 243 -9.69 10.74 -3.86
C SER A 243 -9.81 11.77 -2.75
N ALA A 244 -8.98 12.82 -2.75
CA ALA A 244 -9.06 13.93 -1.81
C ALA A 244 -10.39 14.69 -1.95
N ALA A 245 -10.86 14.92 -3.18
CA ALA A 245 -12.13 15.60 -3.45
C ALA A 245 -13.33 14.79 -2.92
N PHE A 246 -13.35 13.47 -3.14
CA PHE A 246 -14.39 12.60 -2.55
C PHE A 246 -14.32 12.57 -1.03
N TRP A 247 -13.11 12.55 -0.47
CA TRP A 247 -12.92 12.56 0.99
C TRP A 247 -13.47 13.85 1.61
N TRP A 248 -13.15 15.00 1.01
CA TRP A 248 -13.63 16.31 1.43
C TRP A 248 -15.17 16.39 1.38
N ARG A 249 -15.77 15.99 0.26
CA ARG A 249 -17.23 15.93 0.10
C ARG A 249 -17.91 15.06 1.16
N GLY A 250 -17.33 13.88 1.44
CA GLY A 250 -17.84 12.98 2.48
C GLY A 250 -17.66 13.51 3.91
N ARG A 251 -16.75 14.46 4.13
CA ARG A 251 -16.59 15.15 5.42
C ARG A 251 -17.71 16.19 5.60
N GLU A 252 -17.97 17.02 4.59
CA GLU A 252 -19.04 18.04 4.64
C GLU A 252 -20.41 17.40 4.90
N ALA A 253 -20.73 16.30 4.21
CA ALA A 253 -21.99 15.59 4.40
C ALA A 253 -22.20 15.10 5.84
N ARG A 254 -21.13 14.76 6.57
CA ARG A 254 -21.19 14.30 7.98
C ARG A 254 -21.29 15.43 9.00
N VAL A 255 -20.88 16.65 8.65
CA VAL A 255 -21.02 17.82 9.52
C VAL A 255 -22.44 18.36 9.47
N LEU A 256 -23.14 18.17 8.34
CA LEU A 256 -24.49 18.67 8.10
C LEU A 256 -25.61 17.71 8.54
N SER A 257 -25.27 16.47 8.93
CA SER A 257 -26.19 15.43 9.42
C SER A 257 -26.21 15.33 10.94
#